data_AF-X1B863-F1
#
_entry.id   AF-X1B863-F1
#
_cell.length_a   1.000
_cell.length_b   1.000
_cell.length_c   1.000
_cell.angle_alpha   90.00
_cell.angle_beta   90.00
_cell.angle_gamma   90.00
#
_symmetry.space_group_name_H-M   'P 1'
#
loop_
_entity.id
_entity.type
_entity.pdbx_description
1 polymer ?
#
loop_
_entity_poly.entity_id
_entity_poly.type
_entity_poly.pdbx_seq_one_letter_code
_entity_poly.pdbx_strand_id
1 'polypeptide(L)'
;MKKNSESILEAYTSLLGLKIVNRLKEKAQKFKNKTVLHVNATKYGGGVAEILQNMIPLMYELGIESSWKIFDAPDSFFDISKKMHNALQGNMEMHFTDKEVNEYIEQANSTYNQIHPDSDFNIIHDPQPCPMINFAE
;
A
#
# COMPACT_ATOMS: atom_id res chain seq x y z
N MET A 1 -8.98 -34.03 -3.33
CA MET A 1 -9.50 -33.15 -4.40
C MET A 1 -9.92 -31.81 -3.77
N LYS A 2 -9.13 -30.75 -3.91
CA LYS A 2 -9.55 -29.38 -3.60
C LYS A 2 -9.08 -28.48 -4.75
N LYS A 3 -10.07 -27.76 -5.31
CA LYS A 3 -10.09 -26.91 -6.52
C LYS A 3 -8.73 -26.41 -7.01
N ASN A 4 -8.42 -26.69 -8.28
CA ASN A 4 -7.68 -25.76 -9.12
C ASN A 4 -8.44 -24.43 -9.09
N SER A 5 -8.08 -23.49 -8.22
CA SER A 5 -8.42 -22.10 -8.45
C SER A 5 -7.55 -21.64 -9.61
N GLU A 6 -8.19 -21.31 -10.73
CA GLU A 6 -7.53 -20.62 -11.85
C GLU A 6 -6.70 -19.45 -11.29
N SER A 7 -5.45 -19.33 -11.73
CA SER A 7 -4.59 -18.22 -11.29
C SER A 7 -5.18 -16.89 -11.74
N ILE A 8 -4.89 -15.80 -11.02
CA ILE A 8 -5.43 -14.48 -11.35
C ILE A 8 -5.00 -14.09 -12.77
N LEU A 9 -3.75 -14.36 -13.13
CA LEU A 9 -3.18 -14.06 -14.43
C LEU A 9 -3.81 -14.89 -15.56
N GLU A 10 -4.19 -16.15 -15.32
CA GLU A 10 -4.96 -16.97 -16.29
C GLU A 10 -6.34 -16.37 -16.54
N ALA A 11 -7.06 -16.01 -15.47
CA ALA A 11 -8.38 -15.38 -15.59
C ALA A 11 -8.31 -14.08 -16.43
N TYR A 12 -7.31 -13.24 -16.20
CA TYR A 12 -7.07 -12.04 -17.02
C TYR A 12 -6.55 -12.36 -18.42
N THR A 13 -5.85 -13.47 -18.63
CA THR A 13 -5.41 -13.90 -19.97
C THR A 13 -6.61 -14.18 -20.87
N SER A 14 -7.64 -14.84 -20.34
CA SER A 14 -8.89 -15.12 -21.06
C SER A 14 -9.63 -13.84 -21.49
N LEU A 15 -9.50 -12.75 -20.73
CA LEU A 15 -10.15 -11.47 -21.01
C LEU A 15 -9.32 -10.53 -21.92
N LEU A 16 -8.00 -10.46 -21.68
CA LEU A 16 -7.11 -9.46 -22.30
C LEU A 16 -6.29 -10.04 -23.47
N GLY A 17 -6.23 -11.36 -23.58
CA GLY A 17 -5.43 -12.08 -24.57
C GLY A 17 -3.94 -12.14 -24.24
N LEU A 18 -3.28 -13.16 -24.80
CA LEU A 18 -1.87 -13.50 -24.53
C LEU A 18 -0.89 -12.36 -24.82
N LYS A 19 -1.16 -11.52 -25.83
CA LYS A 19 -0.26 -10.43 -26.22
C LYS A 19 -0.07 -9.41 -25.08
N ILE A 20 -1.16 -9.04 -24.41
CA ILE A 20 -1.12 -8.05 -23.30
C ILE A 20 -0.42 -8.68 -22.09
N VAL A 21 -0.77 -9.92 -21.75
CA VAL A 21 -0.19 -10.64 -20.62
C VAL A 21 1.31 -10.90 -20.82
N ASN A 22 1.75 -11.27 -22.01
CA ASN A 22 3.18 -11.44 -22.29
C ASN A 22 3.96 -10.14 -22.14
N ARG A 23 3.40 -9.01 -22.61
CA ARG A 23 4.01 -7.69 -22.39
C ARG A 23 4.10 -7.34 -20.90
N LEU A 24 3.12 -7.73 -20.09
CA LEU A 24 3.17 -7.55 -18.63
C LEU A 24 4.28 -8.40 -18.01
N LYS A 25 4.38 -9.68 -18.38
CA LYS A 25 5.45 -10.59 -17.95
C LYS A 25 6.84 -10.07 -18.32
N GLU A 26 7.02 -9.57 -19.55
CA GLU A 26 8.29 -8.98 -20.02
C GLU A 26 8.70 -7.76 -19.17
N LYS A 27 7.75 -6.91 -18.77
CA LYS A 27 8.04 -5.79 -17.88
C LYS A 27 8.37 -6.26 -16.46
N ALA A 28 7.66 -7.26 -15.95
CA ALA A 28 7.90 -7.83 -14.63
C ALA A 28 9.30 -8.42 -14.48
N GLN A 29 9.91 -8.94 -15.57
CA GLN A 29 11.29 -9.44 -15.53
C GLN A 29 12.32 -8.39 -15.08
N LYS A 30 12.04 -7.10 -15.26
CA LYS A 30 12.93 -6.02 -14.79
C LYS A 30 12.97 -5.89 -13.26
N PHE A 31 12.00 -6.50 -12.57
CA PHE A 31 11.90 -6.56 -11.11
C PHE A 31 12.38 -7.90 -10.55
N LYS A 32 13.02 -8.74 -11.38
CA LYS A 32 13.60 -10.00 -10.90
C LYS A 32 14.62 -9.72 -9.79
N ASN A 33 14.51 -10.45 -8.68
CA ASN A 33 15.33 -10.28 -7.47
C ASN A 33 15.17 -8.89 -6.82
N LYS A 34 14.06 -8.20 -7.07
CA LYS A 34 13.70 -6.95 -6.39
C LYS A 34 12.54 -7.18 -5.45
N THR A 35 12.62 -6.56 -4.29
CA THR A 35 11.59 -6.60 -3.25
C THR A 35 10.72 -5.35 -3.30
N VAL A 36 9.40 -5.52 -3.16
CA VAL A 36 8.43 -4.43 -3.10
C VAL A 36 7.65 -4.53 -1.80
N LEU A 37 7.62 -3.46 -1.02
CA LEU A 37 6.79 -3.37 0.18
C LEU A 37 5.69 -2.35 -0.05
N HIS A 38 4.45 -2.74 0.20
CA HIS A 38 3.31 -1.84 0.27
C HIS A 38 2.95 -1.55 1.73
N VAL A 39 2.68 -0.29 2.05
CA VAL A 39 2.32 0.15 3.40
C VAL A 39 1.04 0.98 3.35
N ASN A 40 0.05 0.62 4.16
CA ASN A 40 -1.16 1.43 4.33
C ASN A 40 -1.71 1.30 5.77
N ALA A 41 -2.82 1.99 6.04
CA ALA A 41 -3.40 2.09 7.38
C ALA A 41 -4.35 0.93 7.78
N THR A 42 -4.84 0.11 6.83
CA THR A 42 -5.82 -0.96 7.16
C THR A 42 -5.80 -2.12 6.17
N LYS A 43 -6.03 -3.34 6.68
CA LYS A 43 -6.24 -4.56 5.86
C LYS A 43 -7.67 -4.76 5.40
N TYR A 44 -8.62 -4.04 5.99
CA TYR A 44 -10.05 -4.22 5.76
C TYR A 44 -10.75 -2.87 5.59
N GLY A 45 -11.67 -2.81 4.63
CA GLY A 45 -12.40 -1.59 4.31
C GLY A 45 -11.55 -0.59 3.52
N GLY A 46 -12.19 0.09 2.57
CA GLY A 46 -11.55 1.06 1.69
C GLY A 46 -10.93 0.44 0.43
N GLY A 47 -10.83 1.25 -0.62
CA GLY A 47 -10.40 0.79 -1.95
C GLY A 47 -8.96 0.30 -2.01
N VAL A 48 -8.05 0.86 -1.20
CA VAL A 48 -6.64 0.44 -1.17
C VAL A 48 -6.51 -1.02 -0.72
N ALA A 49 -7.19 -1.40 0.35
CA ALA A 49 -7.13 -2.77 0.87
C ALA A 49 -7.68 -3.78 -0.15
N GLU A 50 -8.80 -3.45 -0.81
CA GLU A 50 -9.42 -4.29 -1.84
C GLU A 50 -8.52 -4.48 -3.06
N ILE A 51 -7.83 -3.41 -3.48
CA ILE A 51 -6.83 -3.47 -4.56
C ILE A 51 -5.66 -4.36 -4.14
N LEU A 52 -5.07 -4.16 -2.96
CA LEU A 52 -3.89 -4.90 -2.52
C LEU A 52 -4.16 -6.40 -2.30
N GLN A 53 -5.37 -6.77 -1.90
CA GLN A 53 -5.79 -8.17 -1.80
C GLN A 53 -5.67 -8.93 -3.13
N ASN A 54 -5.82 -8.24 -4.27
CA ASN A 54 -5.70 -8.84 -5.61
C ASN A 54 -4.34 -8.54 -6.27
N MET A 55 -3.81 -7.33 -6.05
CA MET A 55 -2.56 -6.88 -6.68
C MET A 55 -1.34 -7.65 -6.17
N ILE A 56 -1.27 -7.93 -4.86
CA ILE A 56 -0.13 -8.65 -4.28
C ILE A 56 -0.01 -10.08 -4.85
N PRO A 57 -1.07 -10.92 -4.87
CA PRO A 57 -0.99 -12.22 -5.53
C PRO A 57 -0.64 -12.15 -7.02
N LEU A 58 -1.18 -11.16 -7.75
CA LEU A 58 -0.84 -10.95 -9.16
C LEU A 58 0.66 -10.63 -9.35
N MET A 59 1.24 -9.81 -8.47
CA MET A 59 2.67 -9.52 -8.50
C MET A 59 3.51 -10.78 -8.21
N TYR A 60 3.08 -11.63 -7.28
CA TYR A 60 3.70 -12.93 -7.05
C TYR A 60 3.64 -13.84 -8.28
N GLU A 61 2.49 -13.95 -8.96
CA GLU A 61 2.35 -14.73 -10.19
C GLU A 61 3.23 -14.21 -11.34
N LEU A 62 3.56 -12.91 -11.32
CA LEU A 62 4.50 -12.27 -12.25
C LEU A 62 5.98 -12.43 -11.84
N GLY A 63 6.26 -13.06 -10.69
CA GLY A 63 7.61 -13.29 -10.16
C GLY A 63 8.22 -12.09 -9.44
N ILE A 64 7.39 -11.15 -8.95
CA ILE A 64 7.82 -9.98 -8.18
C ILE A 64 7.62 -10.26 -6.70
N GLU A 65 8.69 -10.21 -5.91
CA GLU A 65 8.64 -10.44 -4.47
C GLU A 65 7.98 -9.24 -3.77
N SER A 66 6.71 -9.38 -3.41
CA SER A 66 5.88 -8.26 -2.95
C SER A 66 5.24 -8.54 -1.60
N SER A 67 5.42 -7.64 -0.64
CA SER A 67 4.84 -7.75 0.70
C SER A 67 3.93 -6.58 1.01
N TRP A 68 3.05 -6.77 1.98
CA TRP A 68 2.10 -5.76 2.43
C TRP A 68 2.10 -5.72 3.96
N LYS A 69 2.41 -4.55 4.52
CA LYS A 69 2.38 -4.28 5.96
C LYS A 69 1.37 -3.18 6.29
N ILE A 70 0.84 -3.26 7.50
CA ILE A 70 0.05 -2.21 8.15
C ILE A 70 0.72 -1.85 9.46
N PHE A 71 0.34 -0.71 10.03
CA PHE A 71 0.81 -0.24 11.32
C PHE A 71 -0.37 -0.04 12.27
N ASP A 72 -0.09 -0.13 13.56
CA ASP A 72 -1.01 0.19 14.63
C ASP A 72 -0.81 1.66 15.06
N ALA A 73 -1.92 2.33 15.35
CA ALA A 73 -1.97 3.72 15.78
C ALA A 73 -3.16 3.93 16.72
N PRO A 74 -3.13 4.95 17.61
CA PRO A 74 -4.26 5.26 18.47
C PRO A 74 -5.44 5.82 17.66
N ASP A 75 -6.66 5.70 18.20
CA ASP A 75 -7.88 6.21 17.54
C ASP A 75 -7.79 7.71 17.19
N SER A 76 -7.14 8.51 18.04
CA SER A 76 -6.94 9.95 17.78
C SER A 76 -6.16 10.21 16.48
N PHE A 77 -5.18 9.36 16.16
CA PHE A 77 -4.45 9.46 14.91
C PHE A 77 -5.37 9.19 13.72
N PHE A 78 -6.26 8.20 13.81
CA PHE A 78 -7.20 7.90 12.73
C PHE A 78 -8.20 9.03 12.50
N ASP A 79 -8.65 9.70 13.57
CA ASP A 79 -9.47 10.91 13.47
C ASP A 79 -8.74 12.05 12.75
N ILE A 80 -7.49 12.33 13.12
CA ILE A 80 -6.63 13.32 12.45
C ILE A 80 -6.42 12.95 10.98
N SER A 81 -6.17 11.68 10.71
CA SER A 81 -5.92 11.18 9.36
C SER A 81 -7.15 11.31 8.45
N LYS A 82 -8.35 11.09 8.99
CA LYS A 82 -9.63 11.29 8.29
C LYS A 82 -9.90 12.76 8.03
N LYS A 83 -9.59 13.62 9.00
CA LYS A 83 -9.65 15.08 8.83
C LYS A 83 -8.73 15.53 7.68
N MET A 84 -7.51 15.01 7.63
CA MET A 84 -6.55 15.26 6.54
C MET A 84 -7.06 14.74 5.19
N HIS A 85 -7.64 13.55 5.13
CA HIS A 85 -8.25 13.03 3.91
C HIS A 85 -9.33 13.98 3.35
N ASN A 86 -10.24 14.43 4.21
CA ASN A 86 -11.31 15.35 3.83
C ASN A 86 -10.78 16.73 3.40
N ALA A 87 -9.77 17.25 4.12
CA ALA A 87 -9.14 18.52 3.78
C ALA A 87 -8.47 18.46 2.39
N LEU A 88 -7.70 17.39 2.12
CA LEU A 88 -7.04 17.17 0.84
C LEU A 88 -8.03 16.93 -0.32
N GLN A 89 -9.24 16.47 -0.03
CA GLN A 89 -10.34 16.34 -0.98
C GLN A 89 -11.12 17.64 -1.20
N GLY A 90 -10.67 18.77 -0.63
CA GLY A 90 -11.21 20.10 -0.90
C GLY A 90 -12.13 20.66 0.18
N ASN A 91 -12.24 20.01 1.35
CA ASN A 91 -12.94 20.62 2.48
C ASN A 91 -12.04 21.69 3.14
N MET A 92 -12.24 22.95 2.73
CA MET A 92 -11.46 24.10 3.19
C MET A 92 -11.78 24.56 4.62
N GLU A 93 -12.82 24.02 5.27
CA GLU A 93 -13.19 24.35 6.66
C GLU A 93 -12.39 23.56 7.70
N MET A 94 -11.62 22.56 7.24
CA MET A 94 -10.78 21.73 8.10
C MET A 94 -9.52 22.49 8.52
N HIS A 95 -9.39 22.79 9.81
CA HIS A 95 -8.21 23.43 10.39
C HIS A 95 -7.50 22.49 11.36
N PHE A 96 -6.19 22.36 11.24
CA PHE A 96 -5.38 21.53 12.15
C PHE A 96 -4.81 22.39 13.27
N THR A 97 -4.94 21.90 14.49
CA THR A 97 -4.23 22.48 15.64
C THR A 97 -2.77 22.02 15.65
N ASP A 98 -1.87 22.78 16.27
CA ASP A 98 -0.47 22.36 16.43
C ASP A 98 -0.35 21.00 17.13
N LYS A 99 -1.26 20.71 18.06
CA LYS A 99 -1.33 19.41 18.74
C LYS A 99 -1.63 18.27 17.76
N GLU A 100 -2.61 18.43 16.88
CA GLU A 100 -2.97 17.40 15.87
C GLU A 100 -1.82 17.19 14.88
N VAL A 101 -1.14 18.27 14.47
CA VAL A 101 0.04 18.17 13.60
C VAL A 101 1.16 17.40 14.31
N ASN A 102 1.42 17.71 15.59
CA ASN A 102 2.44 17.00 16.36
C ASN A 102 2.10 15.51 16.53
N GLU A 103 0.85 15.16 16.89
CA GLU A 103 0.42 13.76 17.01
C GLU A 103 0.60 13.00 15.69
N TYR A 104 0.29 13.63 14.56
CA TYR A 104 0.48 13.03 13.23
C TYR A 104 1.96 12.77 12.91
N ILE A 105 2.86 13.72 13.22
CA ILE A 105 4.30 13.58 13.00
C ILE A 105 4.93 12.58 13.99
N GLU A 106 4.52 12.59 15.26
CA GLU A 106 5.00 11.65 16.28
C GLU A 106 4.65 10.20 15.92
N GLN A 107 3.43 9.97 15.41
CA GLN A 107 3.02 8.64 14.97
C GLN A 107 3.89 8.14 13.82
N ALA A 108 4.45 9.01 12.97
CA ALA A 108 5.26 8.59 11.84
C ALA A 108 6.55 7.87 12.26
N ASN A 109 7.18 8.25 13.38
CA ASN A 109 8.32 7.53 13.93
C ASN A 109 7.91 6.13 14.42
N SER A 110 6.77 6.02 15.11
CA SER A 110 6.23 4.73 15.54
C SER A 110 5.93 3.84 14.34
N THR A 111 5.28 4.38 13.32
CA THR A 111 4.98 3.68 12.06
C THR A 111 6.26 3.20 11.38
N TYR A 112 7.30 4.05 11.27
CA TYR A 112 8.58 3.63 10.68
C TYR A 112 9.21 2.45 11.43
N ASN A 113 9.23 2.52 12.77
CA ASN A 113 9.77 1.45 13.61
C ASN A 113 8.91 0.18 13.63
N GLN A 114 7.61 0.25 13.38
CA GLN A 114 6.77 -0.95 13.23
C GLN A 114 6.99 -1.62 11.88
N ILE A 115 7.14 -0.81 10.82
CA ILE A 115 7.19 -1.30 9.44
C ILE A 115 8.58 -1.79 9.06
N HIS A 116 9.64 -1.05 9.45
CA HIS A 116 11.03 -1.26 9.01
C HIS A 116 11.10 -1.44 7.47
N PRO A 117 10.91 -0.35 6.70
CA PRO A 117 10.78 -0.41 5.24
C PRO A 117 12.13 -0.63 4.54
N ASP A 118 12.60 -1.87 4.50
CA ASP A 118 13.91 -2.27 3.95
C ASP A 118 13.78 -3.04 2.60
N SER A 119 12.83 -2.64 1.75
CA SER A 119 12.68 -3.21 0.40
C SER A 119 13.32 -2.32 -0.67
N ASP A 120 13.69 -2.89 -1.82
CA ASP A 120 14.20 -2.12 -2.97
C ASP A 120 13.21 -1.03 -3.40
N PHE A 121 11.91 -1.31 -3.26
CA PHE A 121 10.83 -0.38 -3.51
C PHE A 121 9.84 -0.36 -2.34
N ASN A 122 9.68 0.79 -1.70
CA ASN A 122 8.67 1.00 -0.65
C ASN A 122 7.56 1.91 -1.20
N ILE A 123 6.34 1.39 -1.27
CA ILE A 123 5.15 2.07 -1.79
C ILE A 123 4.23 2.42 -0.63
N ILE A 124 4.12 3.72 -0.36
CA ILE A 124 3.34 4.28 0.73
C ILE A 124 1.99 4.72 0.18
N HIS A 125 0.91 4.14 0.70
CA HIS A 125 -0.45 4.44 0.27
C HIS A 125 -1.12 5.41 1.22
N ASP A 126 -1.73 6.43 0.64
CA ASP A 126 -2.48 7.49 1.31
C ASP A 126 -1.65 8.35 2.29
N PRO A 127 -2.22 9.46 2.79
CA PRO A 127 -1.50 10.37 3.67
C PRO A 127 -1.10 9.80 5.03
N GLN A 128 -1.75 8.74 5.55
CA GLN A 128 -1.54 8.33 6.96
C GLN A 128 -0.10 7.88 7.23
N PRO A 129 0.52 6.97 6.44
CA PRO A 129 1.92 6.59 6.64
C PRO A 129 2.93 7.55 5.99
N CYS A 130 2.50 8.53 5.19
CA CYS A 130 3.38 9.38 4.36
C CYS A 130 4.60 9.98 5.11
N PRO A 131 4.48 10.55 6.32
CA PRO A 131 5.60 11.23 6.96
C PRO A 131 6.68 10.27 7.48
N MET A 132 6.44 8.96 7.48
CA MET A 132 7.41 7.96 7.95
C MET A 132 8.72 8.01 7.15
N ILE A 133 8.68 8.54 5.91
CA ILE A 133 9.87 8.72 5.07
C ILE A 133 10.92 9.64 5.70
N ASN A 134 10.53 10.56 6.59
CA ASN A 134 11.46 11.45 7.28
C ASN A 134 12.37 10.71 8.27
N PHE A 135 12.11 9.42 8.52
CA PHE A 135 12.91 8.55 9.38
C PHE A 135 13.73 7.53 8.59
N ALA A 136 13.68 7.58 7.25
CA ALA A 136 14.58 6.83 6.38
C ALA A 136 15.93 7.56 6.30
N GLU A 137 17.01 6.83 6.60
CA GLU A 137 18.40 7.34 6.53
C GLU A 137 18.96 7.34 5.10
#